data_AF-B2AR59-F1
#
_entry.id   AF-B2AR59-F1
#
_cell.length_a   1.000
_cell.length_b   1.000
_cell.length_c   1.000
_cell.angle_alpha   90.00
_cell.angle_beta   90.00
_cell.angle_gamma   90.00
#
_symmetry.space_group_name_H-M   'P 1'
#
loop_
_entity.id
_entity.type
_entity.pdbx_description
1 polymer ?
#
loop_
_entity_poly.entity_id
_entity_poly.type
_entity_poly.pdbx_seq_one_letter_code
_entity_poly.pdbx_strand_id
1 'polypeptide(L)'
;MPYESLDFDYISSHPATSLVNSYMIRKALIRKHYLAKTVENYLVKNPDSVLKDHVKRSEAFEVDFAEFLDDALVEAWDLNESMERNAEKEEEEEREWWILKPGMSDRGQGIRLFSTMEELQGIFDGWEPESDDEGEEGGGEGPPEEGFGIMTSHLRHFIAQPYIHPPLLLPSMGNRKFHLRVYALTVGAMRVYVYRDVWRSF
;
A
#
# COMPACT_ATOMS: atom_id res chain seq x y z
N MET A 1 -20.57 -9.54 -12.72
CA MET A 1 -21.24 -8.36 -12.14
C MET A 1 -20.25 -7.66 -11.23
N PRO A 2 -20.04 -6.34 -11.36
CA PRO A 2 -19.23 -5.57 -10.41
C PRO A 2 -19.78 -5.65 -8.99
N TYR A 3 -18.92 -5.43 -7.98
CA TYR A 3 -19.34 -5.45 -6.58
C TYR A 3 -20.40 -4.39 -6.26
N GLU A 4 -20.20 -3.16 -6.77
CA GLU A 4 -21.07 -2.01 -6.49
C GLU A 4 -22.49 -2.14 -7.06
N SER A 5 -22.71 -3.09 -7.98
CA SER A 5 -24.03 -3.36 -8.55
C SER A 5 -24.77 -4.50 -7.86
N LEU A 6 -24.20 -5.11 -6.82
CA LEU A 6 -24.85 -6.19 -6.07
C LEU A 6 -25.79 -5.59 -5.01
N ASP A 7 -27.06 -6.01 -5.02
CA ASP A 7 -28.04 -5.64 -3.99
C ASP A 7 -27.84 -6.53 -2.74
N PHE A 8 -26.94 -6.09 -1.86
CA PHE A 8 -26.61 -6.84 -0.66
C PHE A 8 -27.75 -6.93 0.35
N ASP A 9 -28.70 -5.99 0.36
CA ASP A 9 -29.86 -6.03 1.24
C ASP A 9 -30.83 -7.14 0.81
N TYR A 10 -31.07 -7.26 -0.49
CA TYR A 10 -31.85 -8.37 -1.06
C TYR A 10 -31.16 -9.72 -0.83
N ILE A 11 -29.86 -9.81 -1.06
CA ILE A 11 -29.09 -11.06 -0.90
C ILE A 11 -29.12 -11.52 0.57
N SER A 12 -28.95 -10.59 1.51
CA SER A 12 -28.95 -10.89 2.95
C SER A 12 -30.31 -11.37 3.45
N SER A 13 -31.40 -10.87 2.86
CA SER A 13 -32.77 -11.28 3.19
C SER A 13 -33.19 -12.60 2.53
N HIS A 14 -32.47 -13.07 1.51
CA HIS A 14 -32.79 -14.28 0.74
C HIS A 14 -31.62 -15.28 0.64
N PRO A 15 -31.00 -15.69 1.76
CA PRO A 15 -29.74 -16.46 1.75
C PRO A 15 -29.86 -17.86 1.14
N ALA A 16 -31.06 -18.45 1.11
CA ALA A 16 -31.30 -19.78 0.55
C ALA A 16 -31.54 -19.78 -0.97
N THR A 17 -31.89 -18.63 -1.55
CA THR A 17 -32.32 -18.52 -2.95
C THR A 17 -31.45 -17.56 -3.77
N SER A 18 -30.54 -16.83 -3.14
CA SER A 18 -29.63 -15.89 -3.77
C SER A 18 -28.19 -16.39 -3.73
N LEU A 19 -27.50 -16.35 -4.87
CA LEU A 19 -26.08 -16.64 -4.98
C LEU A 19 -25.36 -15.50 -5.70
N VAL A 20 -24.26 -15.03 -5.13
CA VAL A 20 -23.43 -13.95 -5.71
C VAL A 20 -21.95 -14.29 -5.67
N ASN A 21 -21.18 -13.61 -6.50
CA ASN A 21 -19.74 -13.80 -6.66
C ASN A 21 -18.89 -12.93 -5.71
N SER A 22 -19.46 -12.39 -4.64
CA SER A 22 -18.71 -11.61 -3.65
C SER A 22 -19.31 -11.73 -2.25
N TYR A 23 -18.43 -11.64 -1.25
CA TYR A 23 -18.79 -11.45 0.15
C TYR A 23 -19.04 -9.97 0.44
N MET A 24 -20.00 -9.68 1.32
CA MET A 24 -20.28 -8.33 1.84
C MET A 24 -19.10 -7.78 2.64
N ILE A 25 -18.66 -8.52 3.66
CA ILE A 25 -17.63 -8.07 4.59
C ILE A 25 -16.30 -8.70 4.19
N ARG A 26 -15.49 -7.96 3.42
CA ARG A 26 -14.20 -8.42 2.89
C ARG A 26 -13.04 -7.43 3.06
N LYS A 27 -13.31 -6.24 3.62
CA LYS A 27 -12.32 -5.15 3.77
C LYS A 27 -11.07 -5.58 4.54
N ALA A 28 -11.22 -6.49 5.50
CA ALA A 28 -10.13 -7.04 6.30
C ALA A 28 -8.98 -7.65 5.47
N LEU A 29 -9.27 -8.19 4.27
CA LEU A 29 -8.27 -8.84 3.42
C LEU A 29 -7.91 -8.03 2.18
N ILE A 30 -8.86 -7.26 1.62
CA ILE A 30 -8.67 -6.60 0.32
C ILE A 30 -8.07 -5.19 0.43
N ARG A 31 -8.07 -4.58 1.61
CA ARG A 31 -7.44 -3.27 1.88
C ARG A 31 -6.14 -3.49 2.63
N LYS A 32 -5.07 -2.84 2.18
CA LYS A 32 -3.72 -3.12 2.68
C LYS A 32 -3.56 -2.87 4.19
N HIS A 33 -4.15 -1.80 4.73
CA HIS A 33 -3.98 -1.42 6.14
C HIS A 33 -4.75 -2.38 7.05
N TYR A 34 -5.98 -2.74 6.66
CA TYR A 34 -6.74 -3.76 7.38
C TYR A 34 -6.08 -5.14 7.29
N LEU A 35 -5.46 -5.50 6.15
CA LEU A 35 -4.74 -6.76 6.01
C LEU A 35 -3.53 -6.82 6.95
N ALA A 36 -2.72 -5.77 6.99
CA ALA A 36 -1.59 -5.68 7.90
C ALA A 36 -2.04 -5.86 9.36
N LYS A 37 -3.08 -5.13 9.78
CA LYS A 37 -3.63 -5.24 11.13
C LYS A 37 -4.23 -6.62 11.44
N THR A 38 -4.88 -7.23 10.46
CA THR A 38 -5.45 -8.58 10.58
C THR A 38 -4.34 -9.62 10.84
N VAL A 39 -3.23 -9.53 10.11
CA VAL A 39 -2.08 -10.43 10.29
C VAL A 39 -1.41 -10.20 11.65
N GLU A 40 -1.17 -8.95 12.05
CA GLU A 40 -0.59 -8.61 13.35
C GLU A 40 -1.43 -9.19 14.51
N ASN A 41 -2.73 -8.92 14.53
CA ASN A 41 -3.64 -9.42 15.57
C ASN A 41 -3.69 -10.96 15.60
N TYR A 42 -3.57 -11.60 14.43
CA TYR A 42 -3.52 -13.06 14.34
C TYR A 42 -2.22 -13.62 14.92
N LEU A 43 -1.08 -13.00 14.62
CA LEU A 43 0.25 -13.44 15.08
C LEU A 43 0.44 -13.31 16.58
N VAL A 44 -0.16 -12.31 17.25
CA VAL A 44 -0.17 -12.20 18.71
C VAL A 44 -0.69 -13.48 19.38
N LYS A 45 -1.69 -14.13 18.76
CA LYS A 45 -2.30 -15.37 19.27
C LYS A 45 -1.69 -16.64 18.68
N ASN A 46 -0.97 -16.51 17.56
CA ASN A 46 -0.44 -17.63 16.78
C ASN A 46 1.01 -17.33 16.35
N PRO A 47 1.95 -17.23 17.31
CA PRO A 47 3.31 -16.75 17.04
C PRO A 47 4.13 -17.69 16.14
N ASP A 48 3.76 -18.97 16.05
CA ASP A 48 4.44 -19.99 15.24
C ASP A 48 3.86 -20.11 13.82
N SER A 49 2.92 -19.24 13.44
CA SER A 49 2.35 -19.26 12.09
C SER A 49 3.37 -18.85 11.03
N VAL A 50 3.32 -19.51 9.87
CA VAL A 50 4.11 -19.15 8.68
C VAL A 50 3.96 -17.69 8.25
N LEU A 51 2.84 -17.04 8.62
CA LEU A 51 2.60 -15.64 8.31
C LEU A 51 3.64 -14.71 8.95
N LYS A 52 4.27 -15.12 10.04
CA LYS A 52 5.34 -14.37 10.72
C LYS A 52 6.51 -14.07 9.78
N ASP A 53 6.88 -15.06 8.97
CA ASP A 53 8.05 -14.96 8.09
C ASP A 53 7.68 -14.54 6.66
N HIS A 54 6.42 -14.75 6.26
CA HIS A 54 5.95 -14.57 4.88
C HIS A 54 5.10 -13.31 4.66
N VAL A 55 4.81 -12.54 5.70
CA VAL A 55 4.19 -11.22 5.59
C VAL A 55 5.11 -10.19 6.24
N LYS A 56 5.57 -9.22 5.45
CA LYS A 56 6.35 -8.09 6.00
C LYS A 56 5.42 -7.20 6.81
N ARG A 57 5.77 -6.97 8.08
CA ARG A 57 5.13 -5.97 8.92
C ARG A 57 5.16 -4.61 8.21
N SER A 58 4.09 -3.86 8.35
CA SER A 58 3.97 -2.56 7.71
C SER A 58 3.36 -1.59 8.70
N GLU A 59 3.83 -0.36 8.66
CA GLU A 59 3.29 0.75 9.45
C GLU A 59 2.20 1.45 8.64
N ALA A 60 1.02 1.58 9.23
CA ALA A 60 -0.10 2.28 8.63
C ALA A 60 -0.29 3.61 9.37
N PHE A 61 -0.42 4.70 8.62
CA PHE A 61 -0.58 6.04 9.17
C PHE A 61 -1.55 6.85 8.31
N GLU A 62 -2.05 7.92 8.90
CA GLU A 62 -2.98 8.84 8.26
C GLU A 62 -2.42 10.25 8.29
N VAL A 63 -2.40 10.91 7.14
CA VAL A 63 -1.87 12.26 6.99
C VAL A 63 -2.71 13.00 5.97
N ASP A 64 -3.19 14.18 6.35
CA ASP A 64 -4.02 15.05 5.50
C ASP A 64 -3.16 16.07 4.72
N PHE A 65 -2.10 16.59 5.34
CA PHE A 65 -1.16 17.55 4.76
C PHE A 65 0.28 17.17 5.10
N ALA A 66 1.20 17.48 4.19
CA ALA A 66 2.61 17.12 4.29
C ALA A 66 3.28 17.71 5.53
N GLU A 67 2.87 18.91 5.96
CA GLU A 67 3.39 19.56 7.17
C GLU A 67 3.13 18.78 8.47
N PHE A 68 2.12 17.90 8.49
CA PHE A 68 1.75 17.07 9.65
C PHE A 68 2.30 15.64 9.55
N LEU A 69 3.24 15.38 8.64
CA LEU A 69 3.79 14.04 8.47
C LEU A 69 4.49 13.52 9.73
N ASP A 70 5.26 14.36 10.42
CA ASP A 70 5.95 13.98 11.66
C ASP A 70 4.96 13.53 12.74
N ASP A 71 3.85 14.27 12.91
CA ASP A 71 2.79 13.93 13.85
C ASP A 71 2.09 12.61 13.48
N ALA A 72 1.89 12.37 12.18
CA ALA A 72 1.28 11.13 11.67
C ALA A 72 2.17 9.89 11.89
N LEU A 73 3.49 10.08 11.99
CA LEU A 73 4.47 9.00 12.12
C LEU A 73 4.90 8.73 13.57
N VAL A 74 4.34 9.42 14.57
CA VAL A 74 4.69 9.22 15.99
C VAL A 74 4.55 7.75 16.43
N GLU A 75 3.51 7.05 15.94
CA GLU A 75 3.27 5.65 16.29
C GLU A 75 3.97 4.65 15.36
N ALA A 76 4.66 5.11 14.31
CA ALA A 76 5.37 4.28 13.34
C ALA A 76 6.77 3.91 13.85
N TRP A 77 6.85 3.28 15.02
CA TRP A 77 8.11 3.00 15.73
C TRP A 77 9.15 2.26 14.87
N ASP A 78 8.76 1.17 14.21
CA ASP A 78 9.68 0.38 13.37
C ASP A 78 10.21 1.20 12.18
N LEU A 79 9.39 2.13 11.66
CA LEU A 79 9.78 3.03 10.57
C LEU A 79 10.80 4.05 11.07
N ASN A 80 10.49 4.74 12.17
CA ASN A 80 11.36 5.77 12.74
C ASN A 80 12.71 5.20 13.15
N GLU A 81 12.73 4.04 13.81
CA GLU A 81 13.96 3.36 14.19
C GLU A 81 14.80 2.97 12.95
N SER A 82 14.14 2.55 11.86
CA SER A 82 14.83 2.30 10.59
C SER A 82 15.40 3.58 9.97
N MET A 83 14.70 4.71 10.04
CA MET A 83 15.20 5.99 9.53
C MET A 83 16.42 6.47 10.34
N GLU A 84 16.39 6.31 11.67
CA GLU A 84 17.52 6.61 12.56
C GLU A 84 18.74 5.76 12.21
N ARG A 85 18.58 4.44 12.05
CA ARG A 85 19.68 3.56 11.61
C ARG A 85 20.24 3.95 10.24
N ASN A 86 19.37 4.36 9.31
CA ASN A 86 19.79 4.79 7.97
C ASN A 86 20.59 6.10 7.98
N ALA A 87 20.36 6.99 8.96
CA ALA A 87 21.13 8.22 9.11
C ALA A 87 22.61 7.97 9.48
N GLU A 88 22.90 6.82 10.11
CA GLU A 88 24.28 6.39 10.41
C GLU A 88 25.00 5.77 9.20
N LYS A 89 24.30 5.58 8.07
CA LYS A 89 24.84 4.96 6.86
C LYS A 89 25.36 6.00 5.87
N GLU A 90 26.67 5.92 5.57
CA GLU A 90 27.33 6.76 4.56
C GLU A 90 26.91 6.36 3.14
N GLU A 91 26.79 5.06 2.87
CA GLU A 91 26.44 4.53 1.54
C GLU A 91 24.93 4.18 1.46
N GLU A 92 24.29 4.60 0.36
CA GLU A 92 22.88 4.34 0.07
C GLU A 92 22.54 2.83 -0.02
N GLU A 93 23.51 2.04 -0.48
CA GLU A 93 23.38 0.58 -0.64
C GLU A 93 23.26 -0.15 0.71
N GLU A 94 23.74 0.46 1.79
CA GLU A 94 23.65 -0.10 3.15
C GLU A 94 22.34 0.25 3.87
N ARG A 95 21.51 1.12 3.28
CA ARG A 95 20.27 1.58 3.90
C ARG A 95 19.16 0.55 3.80
N GLU A 96 18.32 0.52 4.83
CA GLU A 96 17.06 -0.22 4.82
C GLU A 96 16.01 0.55 4.02
N TRP A 97 15.57 -0.02 2.90
CA TRP A 97 14.59 0.61 2.03
C TRP A 97 13.16 0.29 2.43
N TRP A 98 12.29 1.26 2.22
CA TRP A 98 10.85 1.19 2.44
C TRP A 98 10.08 1.50 1.15
N ILE A 99 8.86 0.97 1.08
CA ILE A 99 7.92 1.22 -0.02
C ILE A 99 6.65 1.85 0.54
N LEU A 100 6.37 3.09 0.14
CA LEU A 100 5.15 3.81 0.44
C LEU A 100 4.04 3.36 -0.51
N LYS A 101 2.86 3.06 0.04
CA LYS A 101 1.69 2.61 -0.73
C LYS A 101 0.46 3.37 -0.26
N PRO A 102 -0.18 4.16 -1.14
CA PRO A 102 -1.46 4.76 -0.81
C PRO A 102 -2.56 3.70 -0.69
N GLY A 103 -3.37 3.77 0.37
CA GLY A 103 -4.37 2.77 0.73
C GLY A 103 -5.59 2.70 -0.21
N MET A 104 -5.82 3.74 -1.00
CA MET A 104 -6.95 3.87 -1.92
C MET A 104 -6.54 4.06 -3.39
N SER A 105 -5.24 3.98 -3.71
CA SER A 105 -4.78 4.04 -5.10
C SER A 105 -5.06 2.75 -5.87
N ASP A 106 -5.46 2.89 -7.12
CA ASP A 106 -5.57 1.78 -8.06
C ASP A 106 -4.28 1.65 -8.91
N ARG A 107 -4.03 0.43 -9.40
CA ARG A 107 -2.96 0.11 -10.39
C ARG A 107 -1.54 0.55 -9.99
N GLY A 108 -1.27 0.74 -8.70
CA GLY A 108 0.07 1.10 -8.20
C GLY A 108 0.43 2.57 -8.36
N GLN A 109 -0.56 3.44 -8.64
CA GLN A 109 -0.35 4.89 -8.63
C GLN A 109 0.09 5.36 -7.23
N GLY A 110 1.03 6.31 -7.19
CA GLY A 110 1.55 6.86 -5.94
C GLY A 110 2.46 5.92 -5.13
N ILE A 111 2.83 4.75 -5.65
CA ILE A 111 3.87 3.93 -5.01
C ILE A 111 5.22 4.63 -5.16
N ARG A 112 5.95 4.75 -4.05
CA ARG A 112 7.29 5.36 -4.00
C ARG A 112 8.21 4.53 -3.10
N LEU A 113 9.51 4.58 -3.39
CA LEU A 113 10.54 4.04 -2.52
C LEU A 113 11.19 5.19 -1.77
N PHE A 114 11.61 4.92 -0.54
CA PHE A 114 12.33 5.86 0.30
C PHE A 114 13.18 5.10 1.31
N SER A 115 14.21 5.74 1.81
CA SER A 115 15.19 5.27 2.76
C SER A 115 15.47 6.29 3.86
N THR A 116 15.10 7.57 3.67
CA THR A 116 15.23 8.61 4.69
C THR A 116 13.90 9.33 4.94
N MET A 117 13.80 10.03 6.08
CA MET A 117 12.64 10.86 6.37
C MET A 117 12.52 12.03 5.39
N GLU A 118 13.65 12.59 4.96
CA GLU A 118 13.68 13.69 3.97
C GLU A 118 13.11 13.25 2.61
N GLU A 119 13.45 12.03 2.17
CA GLU A 119 12.86 11.45 0.96
C GLU A 119 11.36 11.21 1.11
N LEU A 120 10.91 10.78 2.30
CA LEU A 120 9.48 10.61 2.58
C LEU A 120 8.74 11.94 2.58
N GLN A 121 9.28 12.96 3.26
CA GLN A 121 8.72 14.32 3.27
C GLN A 121 8.61 14.87 1.85
N GLY A 122 9.68 14.78 1.05
CA GLY A 122 9.68 15.23 -0.34
C GLY A 122 8.65 14.52 -1.23
N ILE A 123 8.28 13.27 -0.93
CA ILE A 123 7.18 12.58 -1.62
C ILE A 123 5.83 13.25 -1.30
N PHE A 124 5.60 13.62 -0.05
CA PHE A 124 4.34 14.26 0.37
C PHE A 124 4.25 15.70 -0.11
N ASP A 125 5.33 16.47 0.00
CA ASP A 125 5.39 17.84 -0.52
C ASP A 125 5.08 17.88 -2.01
N GLY A 126 5.63 16.93 -2.79
CA GLY A 126 5.39 16.82 -4.23
C GLY A 126 3.97 16.40 -4.63
N TRP A 127 3.11 16.03 -3.66
CA TRP A 127 1.68 15.76 -3.90
C TRP A 127 0.79 16.94 -3.54
N GLU A 128 1.29 17.91 -2.79
CA GLU A 128 0.54 19.11 -2.49
C GLU A 128 0.47 20.01 -3.74
N PRO A 129 -0.70 20.58 -4.06
CA PRO A 129 -0.75 21.60 -5.09
C PRO A 129 0.10 22.79 -4.64
N GLU A 130 0.84 23.40 -5.56
CA GLU A 130 1.43 24.72 -5.30
C GLU A 130 0.30 25.62 -4.82
N SER A 131 0.39 26.04 -3.56
CA SER A 131 -0.53 26.99 -2.97
C SER A 131 -0.64 28.20 -3.90
N ASP A 132 -1.85 28.49 -4.37
CA ASP A 132 -2.21 29.73 -5.07
C ASP A 132 -1.90 30.89 -4.11
N ASP A 133 -0.64 31.35 -4.12
CA ASP A 133 -0.23 32.55 -3.41
C ASP A 133 -0.76 33.72 -4.24
N GLU A 134 -1.75 34.43 -3.70
CA GLU A 134 -2.36 35.61 -4.34
C GLU A 134 -1.28 36.65 -4.66
N GLY A 135 -0.87 36.75 -5.93
CA GLY A 135 0.13 37.71 -6.39
C GLY A 135 0.14 37.94 -7.91
N GLU A 136 -0.72 38.86 -8.34
CA GLU A 136 -0.76 39.63 -9.61
C GLU A 136 0.20 39.30 -10.79
N GLU A 137 -0.43 39.11 -11.96
CA GLU A 137 0.01 39.41 -13.34
C GLU A 137 1.49 39.16 -13.74
N GLY A 138 1.73 38.09 -14.50
CA GLY A 138 2.94 37.96 -15.31
C GLY A 138 2.95 36.73 -16.20
N GLY A 139 2.40 36.85 -17.41
CA GLY A 139 2.38 35.78 -18.41
C GLY A 139 3.77 35.23 -18.73
N GLY A 140 3.96 33.94 -18.48
CA GLY A 140 5.11 33.15 -18.92
C GLY A 140 4.67 31.72 -19.18
N GLU A 141 4.51 31.36 -20.45
CA GLU A 141 4.28 29.99 -20.90
C GLU A 141 5.52 29.11 -20.58
N GLY A 142 5.54 28.51 -19.40
CA GLY A 142 6.38 27.35 -19.09
C GLY A 142 5.62 26.06 -19.41
N PRO A 143 6.27 25.00 -19.92
CA PRO A 143 5.60 23.73 -20.13
C PRO A 143 5.16 23.17 -18.77
N PRO A 144 3.96 22.56 -18.67
CA PRO A 144 3.51 21.96 -17.42
C PRO A 144 4.48 20.84 -17.07
N GLU A 145 5.15 20.93 -15.93
CA GLU A 145 5.81 19.76 -15.34
C GLU A 145 4.74 18.69 -15.13
N GLU A 146 5.07 17.44 -15.49
CA GLU A 146 4.21 16.27 -15.32
C GLU A 146 4.06 15.93 -13.82
N GLY A 147 3.47 16.83 -13.05
CA GLY A 147 2.97 16.56 -11.72
C GLY A 147 1.87 15.51 -11.84
N PHE A 148 2.18 14.28 -11.44
CA PHE A 148 1.15 13.30 -11.12
C PHE A 148 0.34 13.87 -9.95
N GLY A 149 -0.67 14.69 -10.27
CA GLY A 149 -1.58 15.37 -9.36
C GLY A 149 -2.45 14.37 -8.61
N ILE A 150 -1.82 13.64 -7.72
CA ILE A 150 -2.48 12.85 -6.70
C ILE A 150 -2.68 13.84 -5.55
N MET A 151 -3.82 14.51 -5.52
CA MET A 151 -4.15 15.38 -4.39
C MET A 151 -4.10 14.54 -3.10
N THR A 152 -3.21 14.88 -2.19
CA THR A 152 -3.10 14.30 -0.84
C THR A 152 -4.46 14.23 -0.14
N SER A 153 -5.32 15.23 -0.37
CA SER A 153 -6.69 15.30 0.16
C SER A 153 -7.58 14.10 -0.18
N HIS A 154 -7.27 13.35 -1.26
CA HIS A 154 -7.99 12.14 -1.66
C HIS A 154 -7.37 10.84 -1.11
N LEU A 155 -6.14 10.91 -0.57
CA LEU A 155 -5.41 9.77 -0.02
C LEU A 155 -5.10 10.00 1.46
N ARG A 156 -6.01 9.59 2.35
CA ARG A 156 -5.78 9.77 3.79
C ARG A 156 -4.98 8.65 4.45
N HIS A 157 -5.02 7.45 3.88
CA HIS A 157 -4.41 6.27 4.51
C HIS A 157 -3.20 5.81 3.71
N PHE A 158 -2.04 5.73 4.36
CA PHE A 158 -0.80 5.24 3.78
C PHE A 158 -0.30 4.02 4.53
N ILE A 159 0.57 3.28 3.83
CA ILE A 159 1.32 2.19 4.43
C ILE A 159 2.76 2.29 3.99
N ALA A 160 3.67 2.34 4.95
CA ALA A 160 5.08 2.09 4.77
C ALA A 160 5.35 0.61 5.07
N GLN A 161 5.95 -0.09 4.13
CA GLN A 161 6.37 -1.49 4.31
C GLN A 161 7.85 -1.63 3.97
N PRO A 162 8.64 -2.44 4.69
CA PRO A 162 10.01 -2.73 4.31
C PRO A 162 10.06 -3.29 2.89
N TYR A 163 10.92 -2.71 2.07
CA TYR A 163 11.10 -3.12 0.70
C TYR A 163 11.95 -4.40 0.64
N ILE A 164 11.47 -5.39 -0.12
CA ILE A 164 12.18 -6.66 -0.25
C ILE A 164 13.30 -6.50 -1.27
N HIS A 165 14.53 -6.46 -0.77
CA HIS A 165 15.76 -6.41 -1.56
C HIS A 165 16.81 -7.41 -1.01
N PRO A 166 17.57 -8.09 -1.88
CA PRO A 166 17.42 -8.15 -3.33
C PRO A 166 16.23 -9.04 -3.76
N PRO A 167 15.50 -8.70 -4.83
CA PRO A 167 14.47 -9.58 -5.37
C PRO A 167 15.10 -10.78 -6.09
N LEU A 168 14.33 -11.87 -6.25
CA LEU A 168 14.74 -12.98 -7.12
C LEU A 168 14.76 -12.50 -8.58
N LEU A 169 15.94 -12.53 -9.20
CA LEU A 169 16.15 -12.22 -10.61
C LEU A 169 16.51 -13.48 -11.37
N LEU A 170 15.86 -13.68 -12.52
CA LEU A 170 16.09 -14.86 -13.36
C LEU A 170 16.72 -14.43 -14.70
N PRO A 171 17.93 -14.92 -15.05
CA PRO A 171 18.60 -14.58 -16.31
C PRO A 171 17.76 -14.91 -17.54
N SER A 172 17.04 -16.04 -17.49
CA SER A 172 16.09 -16.47 -18.53
C SER A 172 14.92 -15.51 -18.74
N MET A 173 14.73 -14.53 -17.85
CA MET A 173 13.68 -13.52 -17.89
C MET A 173 14.24 -12.10 -17.98
N GLY A 174 15.49 -11.96 -18.41
CA GLY A 174 16.16 -10.67 -18.57
C GLY A 174 16.44 -9.95 -17.26
N ASN A 175 16.61 -10.69 -16.15
CA ASN A 175 16.91 -10.14 -14.82
C ASN A 175 15.94 -9.03 -14.36
N ARG A 176 14.67 -9.14 -14.74
CA ARG A 176 13.62 -8.22 -14.29
C ARG A 176 12.94 -8.72 -13.03
N LYS A 177 12.61 -7.80 -12.12
CA LYS A 177 11.74 -8.07 -10.98
C LYS A 177 10.36 -8.55 -11.48
N PHE A 178 9.76 -9.46 -10.74
CA PHE A 178 8.41 -9.96 -11.00
C PHE A 178 7.70 -10.28 -9.69
N HIS A 179 6.37 -10.42 -9.76
CA HIS A 179 5.57 -10.96 -8.67
C HIS A 179 4.65 -12.07 -9.19
N LEU A 180 4.18 -12.91 -8.28
CA LEU A 180 3.25 -13.98 -8.57
C LEU A 180 1.81 -13.54 -8.24
N ARG A 181 0.90 -13.76 -9.18
CA ARG A 181 -0.55 -13.61 -9.00
C ARG A 181 -1.17 -15.00 -8.82
N VAL A 182 -1.67 -15.23 -7.61
CA VAL A 182 -2.34 -16.47 -7.22
C VAL A 182 -3.83 -16.19 -7.05
N TYR A 183 -4.68 -17.05 -7.61
CA TYR A 183 -6.13 -16.95 -7.48
C TYR A 183 -6.62 -17.88 -6.38
N ALA A 184 -7.41 -17.34 -5.45
CA ALA A 184 -8.11 -18.10 -4.42
C ALA A 184 -9.62 -17.91 -4.56
N LEU A 185 -10.38 -19.00 -4.46
CA LEU A 185 -11.83 -19.02 -4.48
C LEU A 185 -12.36 -19.38 -3.08
N THR A 186 -13.24 -18.54 -2.54
CA THR A 186 -13.95 -18.79 -1.30
C THR A 186 -15.41 -19.13 -1.59
N VAL A 187 -15.90 -20.24 -1.03
CA VAL A 187 -17.27 -20.75 -1.26
C VAL A 187 -18.00 -20.95 0.05
N GLY A 188 -19.16 -20.30 0.20
CA GLY A 188 -20.02 -20.41 1.39
C GLY A 188 -19.34 -19.87 2.65
N ALA A 189 -19.52 -20.55 3.78
CA ALA A 189 -18.97 -20.13 5.08
C ALA A 189 -17.52 -20.63 5.32
N MET A 190 -16.57 -20.27 4.44
CA MET A 190 -15.11 -20.52 4.52
C MET A 190 -14.53 -21.81 3.93
N ARG A 191 -15.05 -22.35 2.82
CA ARG A 191 -14.23 -23.27 2.01
C ARG A 191 -13.33 -22.46 1.09
N VAL A 192 -12.02 -22.59 1.26
CA VAL A 192 -11.01 -21.85 0.50
C VAL A 192 -10.29 -22.81 -0.44
N TYR A 193 -10.24 -22.46 -1.73
CA TYR A 193 -9.55 -23.22 -2.77
C TYR A 193 -8.49 -22.33 -3.41
N VAL A 194 -7.28 -22.85 -3.57
CA VAL A 194 -6.19 -22.15 -4.26
C VAL A 194 -6.06 -22.75 -5.66
N TYR A 195 -6.12 -21.91 -6.68
CA TYR A 195 -5.90 -22.32 -8.06
C TYR A 195 -4.43 -22.66 -8.27
N ARG A 196 -4.14 -23.81 -8.88
CA ARG A 196 -2.78 -24.35 -8.97
C ARG A 196 -1.91 -23.61 -9.98
N ASP A 197 -2.50 -23.13 -11.08
CA ASP A 197 -1.71 -22.40 -12.06
C ASP A 197 -1.52 -20.95 -11.59
N VAL A 198 -0.26 -20.56 -11.48
CA VAL A 198 0.14 -19.25 -11.00
C VAL A 198 0.65 -18.42 -12.16
N TRP A 199 0.24 -17.15 -12.17
CA TRP A 199 0.65 -16.21 -13.21
C TRP A 199 1.78 -15.36 -12.68
N ARG A 200 2.80 -15.12 -13.50
CA ARG A 200 3.82 -14.11 -13.19
C ARG A 200 3.46 -12.79 -13.84
N SER A 201 3.73 -11.69 -13.16
CA SER A 201 3.59 -10.33 -13.67
C SER A 201 4.90 -9.57 -13.47
N PHE A 202 5.32 -8.84 -14.50
CA PHE A 202 6.44 -7.90 -14.43
C PHE A 202 5.96 -6.56 -13.85
#